data_AF-A0A3R7I2N8-F1
#
_entry.id   AF-A0A3R7I2N8-F1
#
_cell.length_a   1.000
_cell.length_b   1.000
_cell.length_c   1.000
_cell.angle_alpha   90.00
_cell.angle_beta   90.00
_cell.angle_gamma   90.00
#
_symmetry.space_group_name_H-M   'P 1'
#
loop_
_entity.id
_entity.type
_entity.pdbx_description
1 polymer ?
#
loop_
_entity_poly.entity_id
_entity_poly.type
_entity_poly.pdbx_seq_one_letter_code
_entity_poly.pdbx_strand_id
1 'polypeptide(L)'
;MIVKSDFQTGSAGNLITYISEDAERTVEIRDSTGRKLSEKEIEAFVGRSETADMQRQFIIAPDPDAGYTAAEIDQCTRSTLNEWKTEKPSVEYVYGVHARPESGKSHAHAAAIGKKRDLHMETDDLTALRERAREQFRERTRLRSRERVQERSITAEEEREVTRAQEDYDDI
;
A
#
# COMPACT_ATOMS: atom_id res chain seq x y z
N MET A 1 -3.78 -10.46 -7.98
CA MET A 1 -3.01 -9.90 -6.85
C MET A 1 -1.88 -10.82 -6.50
N ILE A 2 -0.69 -10.25 -6.28
CA ILE A 2 0.50 -11.00 -5.92
C ILE A 2 0.98 -10.48 -4.55
N VAL A 3 1.03 -11.39 -3.56
CA VAL A 3 1.85 -11.19 -2.37
C VAL A 3 2.97 -12.22 -2.41
N LYS A 4 4.20 -11.74 -2.65
CA LYS A 4 5.42 -12.53 -2.46
C LYS A 4 6.02 -12.17 -1.11
N SER A 5 6.56 -13.15 -0.42
CA SER A 5 7.23 -12.92 0.84
C SER A 5 8.37 -13.90 1.03
N ASP A 6 9.51 -13.37 1.46
CA ASP A 6 10.71 -14.13 1.72
C ASP A 6 11.17 -13.85 3.16
N PHE A 7 11.55 -14.91 3.87
CA PHE A 7 11.99 -14.86 5.26
C PHE A 7 13.48 -15.16 5.34
N GLN A 8 14.24 -14.29 6.00
CA GLN A 8 15.69 -14.40 6.05
C GLN A 8 16.21 -14.02 7.44
N THR A 9 17.30 -14.67 7.84
CA THR A 9 18.12 -14.23 8.97
C THR A 9 18.98 -13.03 8.57
N GLY A 10 19.21 -12.11 9.51
CA GLY A 10 20.12 -10.97 9.33
C GLY A 10 19.46 -9.60 9.19
N SER A 11 20.28 -8.60 8.89
CA SER A 11 19.90 -7.18 8.83
C SER A 11 19.02 -6.83 7.63
N ALA A 12 18.10 -5.88 7.84
CA ALA A 12 17.27 -5.31 6.81
C ALA A 12 17.99 -4.26 5.94
N GLY A 13 19.25 -3.91 6.21
CA GLY A 13 19.98 -2.85 5.49
C GLY A 13 19.93 -2.98 3.97
N ASN A 14 20.35 -4.13 3.43
CA ASN A 14 20.33 -4.36 1.97
C ASN A 14 18.91 -4.31 1.40
N LEU A 15 17.92 -4.81 2.15
CA LEU A 15 16.53 -4.76 1.73
C LEU A 15 16.03 -3.31 1.70
N ILE A 16 16.34 -2.50 2.70
CA ILE A 16 15.99 -1.07 2.73
C ILE A 16 16.61 -0.32 1.55
N THR A 17 17.90 -0.54 1.27
CA THR A 17 18.57 0.04 0.10
C THR A 17 17.82 -0.33 -1.18
N TYR A 18 17.51 -1.62 -1.37
CA TYR A 18 16.74 -2.09 -2.51
C TYR A 18 15.34 -1.47 -2.60
N ILE A 19 14.63 -1.31 -1.49
CA ILE A 19 13.31 -0.66 -1.48
C ILE A 19 13.44 0.82 -1.88
N SER A 20 14.51 1.50 -1.47
CA SER A 20 14.72 2.91 -1.75
C SER A 20 15.15 3.21 -3.19
N GLU A 21 15.63 2.22 -3.94
CA GLU A 21 16.13 2.35 -5.31
C GLU A 21 15.13 1.78 -6.33
N ASP A 22 14.37 2.62 -7.04
CA ASP A 22 13.42 2.20 -8.08
C ASP A 22 13.72 2.87 -9.43
N ALA A 23 14.40 2.16 -10.35
CA ALA A 23 14.71 2.61 -11.72
C ALA A 23 15.02 4.10 -11.83
N GLU A 24 16.13 4.52 -11.20
CA GLU A 24 16.66 5.89 -11.19
C GLU A 24 15.92 6.89 -10.29
N ARG A 25 14.93 6.43 -9.51
CA ARG A 25 14.20 7.25 -8.54
C ARG A 25 14.47 6.78 -7.11
N THR A 26 14.62 7.75 -6.22
CA THR A 26 14.61 7.48 -4.78
C THR A 26 13.18 7.34 -4.30
N VAL A 27 12.85 6.19 -3.72
CA VAL A 27 11.54 5.91 -3.15
C VAL A 27 11.52 6.31 -1.68
N GLU A 28 10.50 7.04 -1.29
CA GLU A 28 10.29 7.41 0.11
C GLU A 28 9.89 6.18 0.94
N ILE A 29 10.67 5.92 1.99
CA ILE A 29 10.35 4.89 2.98
C ILE A 29 9.35 5.45 4.00
N ARG A 30 8.32 4.68 4.31
CA ARG A 30 7.24 5.02 5.22
C ARG A 30 7.15 4.03 6.37
N ASP A 31 6.74 4.51 7.55
CA ASP A 31 6.39 3.66 8.68
C ASP A 31 4.96 3.12 8.58
N SER A 32 4.55 2.28 9.53
CA SER A 32 3.21 1.67 9.56
C SER A 32 2.02 2.64 9.65
N THR A 33 2.27 3.93 9.94
CA THR A 33 1.24 4.98 9.91
C THR A 33 1.11 5.63 8.53
N GLY A 34 2.06 5.35 7.62
CA GLY A 34 2.17 5.98 6.30
C GLY A 34 3.04 7.23 6.31
N ARG A 35 3.60 7.61 7.46
CA ARG A 35 4.48 8.76 7.58
C ARG A 35 5.85 8.45 6.96
N LYS A 36 6.36 9.40 6.16
CA LYS A 36 7.71 9.36 5.62
C LYS A 36 8.74 9.36 6.74
N LEU A 37 9.71 8.47 6.63
CA LEU A 37 10.86 8.41 7.54
C LEU A 37 12.00 9.30 7.04
N SER A 38 12.67 9.94 7.99
CA SER A 38 13.98 10.54 7.77
C SER A 38 15.09 9.49 7.69
N GLU A 39 16.23 9.85 7.13
CA GLU A 39 17.41 8.97 7.04
C GLU A 39 17.81 8.40 8.41
N LYS A 40 17.83 9.24 9.46
CA LYS A 40 18.12 8.79 10.83
C LYS A 40 17.12 7.76 11.37
N GLU A 41 15.84 7.89 11.00
CA GLU A 41 14.81 6.92 11.41
C GLU A 41 14.95 5.60 10.65
N ILE A 42 15.36 5.66 9.38
CA ILE A 42 15.68 4.49 8.57
C ILE A 42 16.91 3.77 9.15
N GLU A 43 17.99 4.49 9.45
CA GLU A 43 19.18 3.96 10.13
C GLU A 43 18.81 3.29 11.46
N ALA A 44 17.96 3.94 12.26
CA ALA A 44 17.49 3.36 13.52
C ALA A 44 16.69 2.07 13.31
N PHE A 45 15.87 1.98 12.25
CA PHE A 45 15.17 0.74 11.88
C PHE A 45 16.15 -0.36 11.48
N VAL A 46 17.15 -0.05 10.66
CA VAL A 46 18.21 -0.99 10.27
C VAL A 46 19.01 -1.46 11.48
N GLY A 47 19.41 -0.56 12.39
CA GLY A 47 20.11 -0.94 13.62
C GLY A 47 19.27 -1.85 14.53
N ARG A 48 17.95 -1.64 14.62
CA ARG A 48 17.06 -2.58 15.33
C ARG A 48 16.99 -3.95 14.65
N SER A 49 17.01 -3.99 13.32
CA SER A 49 17.00 -5.25 12.56
C SER A 49 18.19 -6.15 12.86
N GLU A 50 19.37 -5.56 13.09
CA GLU A 50 20.59 -6.28 13.46
C GLU A 50 20.46 -7.00 14.81
N THR A 51 19.68 -6.42 15.74
CA THR A 51 19.40 -7.04 17.03
C THR A 51 18.23 -8.04 17.00
N ALA A 52 17.31 -7.89 16.05
CA ALA A 52 16.16 -8.78 15.88
C ALA A 52 16.53 -10.09 15.16
N ASP A 53 17.64 -10.07 14.41
CA ASP A 53 18.26 -11.20 13.69
C ASP A 53 17.39 -11.87 12.61
N MET A 54 16.18 -11.35 12.40
CA MET A 54 15.21 -11.89 11.46
C MET A 54 14.51 -10.74 10.73
N GLN A 55 14.40 -10.91 9.42
CA GLN A 55 13.64 -10.02 8.56
C GLN A 55 12.70 -10.79 7.64
N ARG A 56 11.65 -10.09 7.19
CA ARG A 56 10.74 -10.58 6.15
C ARG A 56 10.50 -9.50 5.12
N GLN A 57 10.70 -9.86 3.86
CA GLN A 57 10.27 -9.04 2.74
C GLN A 57 8.82 -9.34 2.39
N PHE A 58 8.08 -8.30 2.00
CA PHE A 58 6.81 -8.43 1.29
C PHE A 58 6.86 -7.66 -0.01
N ILE A 59 6.28 -8.22 -1.07
CA ILE A 59 5.99 -7.52 -2.32
C ILE A 59 4.49 -7.63 -2.54
N ILE A 60 3.79 -6.50 -2.50
CA ILE A 60 2.33 -6.41 -2.67
C ILE A 60 2.06 -5.71 -4.00
N ALA A 61 1.58 -6.49 -4.98
CA ALA A 61 1.25 -5.98 -6.29
C ALA A 61 -0.24 -6.19 -6.60
N PRO A 62 -0.99 -5.13 -6.94
CA PRO A 62 -2.34 -5.25 -7.45
C PRO A 62 -2.38 -5.94 -8.83
N ASP A 63 -3.59 -6.12 -9.34
CA ASP A 63 -3.79 -6.39 -10.76
C ASP A 63 -3.29 -5.19 -11.58
N PRO A 64 -2.36 -5.38 -12.54
CA PRO A 64 -1.81 -4.30 -13.35
C PRO A 64 -2.87 -3.58 -14.21
N ASP A 65 -3.94 -4.28 -14.59
CA ASP A 65 -4.98 -3.72 -15.48
C ASP A 65 -6.08 -2.97 -14.70
N ALA A 66 -6.07 -3.06 -13.36
CA ALA A 66 -7.08 -2.43 -12.52
C ALA A 66 -6.87 -0.92 -12.30
N GLY A 67 -5.75 -0.37 -12.79
CA GLY A 67 -5.46 1.07 -12.78
C GLY A 67 -5.41 1.68 -11.39
N TYR A 68 -4.75 1.01 -10.44
CA TYR A 68 -4.53 1.56 -9.09
C TYR A 68 -3.46 2.64 -9.12
N THR A 69 -3.74 3.74 -8.43
CA THR A 69 -2.75 4.81 -8.22
C THR A 69 -1.74 4.43 -7.13
N ALA A 70 -0.61 5.14 -7.06
CA ALA A 70 0.38 4.94 -6.00
C ALA A 70 -0.20 5.18 -4.59
N ALA A 71 -1.11 6.16 -4.44
CA ALA A 71 -1.78 6.43 -3.18
C ALA A 71 -2.73 5.30 -2.76
N GLU A 72 -3.40 4.66 -3.72
CA GLU A 72 -4.25 3.50 -3.43
C GLU A 72 -3.43 2.28 -3.04
N ILE A 73 -2.28 2.06 -3.70
CA ILE A 73 -1.34 1.00 -3.35
C ILE A 73 -0.77 1.25 -1.94
N ASP A 74 -0.41 2.50 -1.61
CA ASP A 74 0.02 2.91 -0.28
C ASP A 74 -1.02 2.54 0.80
N GLN A 75 -2.26 2.98 0.62
CA GLN A 75 -3.34 2.73 1.57
C GLN A 75 -3.64 1.23 1.74
N CYS A 76 -3.75 0.48 0.63
CA CYS A 76 -4.07 -0.94 0.68
C CYS A 76 -2.93 -1.76 1.28
N THR A 77 -1.67 -1.40 0.98
CA THR A 77 -0.48 -2.01 1.57
C THR A 77 -0.45 -1.80 3.08
N ARG A 78 -0.63 -0.54 3.52
CA ARG A 78 -0.67 -0.20 4.95
C ARG A 78 -1.77 -0.94 5.69
N SER A 79 -2.97 -0.99 5.11
CA SER A 79 -4.12 -1.68 5.73
C SER A 79 -3.85 -3.19 5.87
N THR A 80 -3.35 -3.82 4.80
CA THR A 80 -2.98 -5.25 4.79
C THR A 80 -1.94 -5.58 5.86
N LEU A 81 -0.86 -4.80 5.93
CA LEU A 81 0.24 -5.08 6.85
C LEU A 81 -0.10 -4.72 8.31
N ASN A 82 -0.92 -3.69 8.53
CA ASN A 82 -1.42 -3.36 9.86
C ASN A 82 -2.33 -4.46 10.43
N GLU A 83 -3.21 -5.02 9.61
CA GLU A 83 -4.03 -6.15 10.01
C GLU A 83 -3.16 -7.38 10.32
N TRP A 84 -2.21 -7.70 9.45
CA TRP A 84 -1.28 -8.81 9.65
C TRP A 84 -0.48 -8.71 10.96
N LYS A 85 0.02 -7.51 11.31
CA LYS A 85 0.83 -7.31 12.52
C LYS A 85 0.03 -7.20 13.82
N THR A 86 -1.31 -7.10 13.77
CA THR A 86 -2.13 -6.77 14.95
C THR A 86 -1.90 -7.74 16.13
N GLU A 87 -1.66 -9.02 15.84
CA GLU A 87 -1.40 -10.06 16.84
C GLU A 87 0.10 -10.41 16.99
N LYS A 88 0.99 -9.58 16.45
CA LYS A 88 2.43 -9.83 16.34
C LYS A 88 3.22 -8.72 17.05
N PRO A 89 3.28 -8.76 18.40
CA PRO A 89 3.73 -7.62 19.20
C PRO A 89 5.20 -7.24 18.99
N SER A 90 6.04 -8.13 18.47
CA SER A 90 7.43 -7.79 18.15
C SER A 90 7.66 -7.28 16.72
N VAL A 91 6.62 -7.23 15.90
CA VAL A 91 6.75 -6.87 14.48
C VAL A 91 6.68 -5.36 14.28
N GLU A 92 7.74 -4.83 13.70
CA GLU A 92 7.79 -3.51 13.09
C GLU A 92 7.99 -3.66 11.58
N TYR A 93 7.41 -2.76 10.79
CA TYR A 93 7.66 -2.75 9.34
C TYR A 93 7.77 -1.34 8.79
N VAL A 94 8.52 -1.24 7.70
CA VAL A 94 8.59 -0.07 6.82
C VAL A 94 8.31 -0.50 5.39
N TYR A 95 7.90 0.43 4.54
CA TYR A 95 7.57 0.12 3.15
C TYR A 95 7.80 1.30 2.21
N GLY A 96 7.91 0.99 0.92
CA GLY A 96 8.00 1.95 -0.18
C GLY A 96 7.08 1.52 -1.32
N VAL A 97 6.56 2.50 -2.07
CA VAL A 97 5.70 2.26 -3.24
C VAL A 97 6.48 2.59 -4.51
N HIS A 98 6.71 1.57 -5.33
CA HIS A 98 7.35 1.67 -6.65
C HIS A 98 6.27 1.98 -7.68
N ALA A 99 6.15 3.26 -8.02
CA ALA A 99 5.11 3.77 -8.91
C ALA A 99 5.56 3.70 -10.37
N ARG A 100 5.02 2.74 -11.12
CA ARG A 100 5.34 2.50 -12.53
C ARG A 100 4.08 2.51 -13.40
N PRO A 101 3.34 3.65 -13.45
CA PRO A 101 2.04 3.74 -14.10
C PRO A 101 2.11 3.38 -15.58
N GLU A 102 3.18 3.75 -16.29
CA GLU A 102 3.36 3.48 -17.73
C GLU A 102 3.40 1.98 -18.06
N SER A 103 3.93 1.17 -17.15
CA SER A 103 4.06 -0.28 -17.35
C SER A 103 2.95 -1.10 -16.70
N GLY A 104 2.06 -0.46 -15.93
CA GLY A 104 1.07 -1.12 -15.08
C GLY A 104 1.66 -1.90 -13.88
N LYS A 105 2.99 -2.00 -13.76
CA LYS A 105 3.68 -2.81 -12.74
C LYS A 105 3.92 -2.06 -11.43
N SER A 106 3.00 -1.18 -11.02
CA SER A 106 3.13 -0.48 -9.74
C SER A 106 2.95 -1.47 -8.59
N HIS A 107 3.80 -1.42 -7.58
CA HIS A 107 3.78 -2.34 -6.44
C HIS A 107 4.41 -1.73 -5.20
N ALA A 108 4.17 -2.31 -4.03
CA ALA A 108 4.83 -1.94 -2.80
C ALA A 108 5.83 -3.01 -2.37
N HIS A 109 6.97 -2.58 -1.85
CA HIS A 109 7.87 -3.41 -1.10
C HIS A 109 7.80 -3.04 0.38
N ALA A 110 7.84 -4.04 1.26
CA ALA A 110 7.95 -3.84 2.69
C ALA A 110 9.05 -4.70 3.31
N ALA A 111 9.72 -4.15 4.31
CA ALA A 111 10.65 -4.85 5.19
C ALA A 111 10.04 -4.90 6.58
N ALA A 112 9.90 -6.10 7.14
CA ALA A 112 9.46 -6.32 8.51
C ALA A 112 10.58 -6.95 9.35
N ILE A 113 10.71 -6.49 10.59
CA ILE A 113 11.67 -6.98 11.58
C ILE A 113 10.92 -7.41 12.85
N GLY A 114 11.51 -8.31 13.63
CA GLY A 114 10.87 -8.81 14.84
C GLY A 114 11.40 -10.19 15.26
N LYS A 115 10.77 -10.80 16.26
CA LYS A 115 11.16 -12.15 16.70
C LYS A 115 10.69 -13.19 15.69
N LYS A 116 11.49 -14.26 15.53
CA LYS A 116 11.15 -15.40 14.64
C LYS A 116 9.72 -15.90 14.82
N ARG A 117 9.23 -16.05 16.05
CA ARG A 117 7.87 -16.54 16.33
C ARG A 117 6.75 -15.66 15.75
N ASP A 118 6.99 -14.36 15.58
CA ASP A 118 5.99 -13.42 15.07
C ASP A 118 6.20 -13.18 13.56
N LEU A 119 7.44 -13.28 13.06
CA LEU A 119 7.76 -13.14 11.63
C LEU A 119 7.60 -14.43 10.82
N HIS A 120 7.70 -15.59 11.45
CA HIS A 120 7.53 -16.88 10.76
C HIS A 120 6.09 -16.99 10.27
N MET A 121 5.93 -17.49 9.05
CA MET A 121 4.64 -17.63 8.38
C MET A 121 4.66 -18.96 7.63
N GLU A 122 3.67 -19.78 7.91
CA GLU A 122 3.40 -21.01 7.16
C GLU A 122 2.63 -20.72 5.87
N THR A 123 2.42 -21.75 5.06
CA THR A 123 1.68 -21.64 3.80
C THR A 123 0.27 -21.07 4.00
N ASP A 124 -0.40 -21.46 5.08
CA ASP A 124 -1.75 -20.98 5.40
C ASP A 124 -1.74 -19.50 5.81
N ASP A 125 -0.72 -19.05 6.55
CA ASP A 125 -0.54 -17.65 6.90
C ASP A 125 -0.34 -16.77 5.66
N LEU A 126 0.49 -17.25 4.71
CA LEU A 126 0.73 -16.57 3.45
C LEU A 126 -0.52 -16.52 2.57
N THR A 127 -1.33 -17.58 2.60
CA THR A 127 -2.60 -17.67 1.87
C THR A 127 -3.63 -16.70 2.47
N ALA A 128 -3.77 -16.68 3.80
CA ALA A 128 -4.62 -15.72 4.50
C ALA A 128 -4.20 -14.28 4.23
N LEU A 129 -2.89 -13.98 4.22
CA LEU A 129 -2.38 -12.65 3.88
C LEU A 129 -2.73 -12.25 2.44
N ARG A 130 -2.62 -13.18 1.47
CA ARG A 130 -2.99 -12.93 0.07
C ARG A 130 -4.48 -12.63 -0.09
N GLU A 131 -5.35 -13.39 0.59
CA GLU A 131 -6.79 -13.16 0.52
C GLU A 131 -7.19 -11.85 1.21
N ARG A 132 -6.59 -11.51 2.36
CA ARG A 132 -6.79 -10.20 3.01
C ARG A 132 -6.37 -9.05 2.11
N ALA A 133 -5.16 -9.13 1.55
CA ALA A 133 -4.70 -8.14 0.58
C ALA A 133 -5.73 -8.03 -0.57
N ARG A 134 -6.19 -9.16 -1.10
CA ARG A 134 -7.15 -9.21 -2.21
C ARG A 134 -8.44 -8.46 -1.88
N GLU A 135 -8.95 -8.65 -0.67
CA GLU A 135 -10.14 -7.97 -0.19
C GLU A 135 -9.92 -6.46 -0.05
N GLN A 136 -8.80 -6.02 0.53
CA GLN A 136 -8.48 -4.59 0.68
C GLN A 136 -8.52 -3.85 -0.67
N PHE A 137 -7.91 -4.42 -1.71
CA PHE A 137 -7.91 -3.79 -3.03
C PHE A 137 -9.27 -3.89 -3.74
N ARG A 138 -10.02 -4.98 -3.57
CA ARG A 138 -11.39 -5.11 -4.09
C ARG A 138 -12.32 -4.08 -3.48
N GLU A 139 -12.23 -3.90 -2.17
CA GLU A 139 -13.00 -2.91 -1.44
C GLU A 139 -12.68 -1.49 -1.96
N ARG A 140 -11.39 -1.20 -2.18
CA ARG A 140 -11.00 0.07 -2.81
C ARG A 140 -11.60 0.27 -4.20
N THR A 141 -11.64 -0.77 -5.03
CA THR A 141 -12.33 -0.72 -6.34
C THR A 141 -13.81 -0.39 -6.18
N ARG A 142 -14.48 -1.04 -5.23
CA ARG A 142 -15.91 -0.84 -4.96
C ARG A 142 -16.20 0.59 -4.50
N LEU A 143 -15.36 1.15 -3.63
CA LEU A 143 -15.47 2.55 -3.18
C LEU A 143 -15.28 3.52 -4.35
N ARG A 144 -14.25 3.32 -5.17
CA ARG A 144 -14.00 4.14 -6.38
C ARG A 144 -15.18 4.12 -7.35
N SER A 145 -15.81 2.96 -7.56
CA SER A 145 -17.01 2.86 -8.39
C SER A 145 -18.18 3.64 -7.81
N ARG A 146 -18.36 3.66 -6.49
CA ARG A 146 -19.39 4.44 -5.81
C ARG A 146 -19.14 5.95 -5.91
N GLU A 147 -17.91 6.39 -5.67
CA GLU A 147 -17.48 7.79 -5.82
C GLU A 147 -17.83 8.31 -7.22
N ARG A 148 -17.50 7.54 -8.27
CA ARG A 148 -17.83 7.92 -9.67
C ARG A 148 -19.33 8.00 -9.96
N VAL A 149 -20.15 7.15 -9.34
CA VAL A 149 -21.62 7.21 -9.51
C VAL A 149 -22.17 8.45 -8.81
N GLN A 150 -21.64 8.78 -7.63
CA GLN A 150 -22.04 9.96 -6.89
C GLN A 150 -21.66 11.25 -7.62
N GLU A 151 -20.42 11.38 -8.11
CA GLU A 151 -19.97 12.51 -8.91
C GLU A 151 -20.86 12.75 -10.14
N ARG A 152 -21.16 11.69 -10.90
CA ARG A 152 -22.06 11.79 -12.05
C ARG A 152 -23.47 12.24 -11.68
N SER A 153 -23.95 11.84 -10.51
CA SER A 153 -25.28 12.23 -10.03
C SER A 153 -25.30 13.72 -9.66
N ILE A 154 -24.26 14.21 -8.99
CA ILE A 154 -24.10 15.63 -8.63
C ILE A 154 -24.01 16.47 -9.90
N THR A 155 -23.13 16.11 -10.86
CA THR A 155 -22.99 16.87 -12.10
C THR A 155 -24.30 16.90 -12.89
N ALA A 156 -25.04 15.79 -12.96
CA ALA A 156 -26.34 15.76 -13.64
C ALA A 156 -27.41 16.61 -12.94
N GLU A 157 -27.33 16.78 -11.62
CA GLU A 157 -28.22 17.65 -10.85
C GLU A 157 -27.87 19.13 -11.08
N GLU A 158 -26.59 19.48 -11.04
CA GLU A 158 -26.08 20.83 -11.36
C GLU A 158 -26.44 21.25 -12.79
N GLU A 159 -26.29 20.36 -13.78
CA GLU A 159 -26.68 20.64 -15.17
C GLU A 159 -28.19 20.88 -15.31
N ARG A 160 -29.02 20.15 -14.56
CA ARG A 160 -30.48 20.36 -14.55
C ARG A 160 -30.87 21.67 -13.90
N GLU A 161 -30.22 22.06 -12.81
CA GLU A 161 -30.45 23.34 -12.15
C GLU A 161 -30.05 24.52 -13.05
N VAL A 162 -28.90 24.43 -13.74
CA VAL A 162 -28.48 25.44 -14.72
C VAL A 162 -29.46 25.54 -15.88
N THR A 163 -29.90 24.40 -16.42
CA THR A 163 -30.88 24.40 -17.53
C THR A 163 -32.20 25.04 -17.11
N ARG A 164 -32.71 24.70 -15.92
CA ARG A 164 -33.95 25.26 -15.38
C ARG A 164 -33.86 26.77 -15.12
N ALA A 165 -32.74 27.22 -14.56
CA ALA A 165 -32.51 28.65 -14.32
C ALA A 165 -32.42 29.45 -15.63
N GLN A 166 -31.97 28.82 -16.71
CA GLN A 166 -31.89 29.44 -18.03
C GLN A 166 -33.26 29.48 -18.74
N GLU A 167 -34.07 28.43 -18.61
CA GLU A 167 -35.47 28.44 -19.07
C GLU A 167 -36.30 29.52 -18.35
N ASP A 168 -36.15 29.65 -17.03
CA ASP A 168 -36.84 30.69 -16.25
C ASP A 168 -36.40 32.13 -16.61
N TYR A 169 -35.20 32.32 -17.15
CA TYR A 169 -34.68 33.62 -17.59
C TYR A 169 -35.18 34.00 -18.99
N ASP A 170 -35.34 33.03 -19.88
CA ASP A 170 -35.80 33.25 -21.26
C ASP A 170 -37.34 33.51 -21.36
N ASP A 171 -38.09 33.22 -20.30
CA ASP A 171 -39.55 33.44 -20.18
C ASP A 171 -39.95 34.82 -19.59
N ILE A 172 -39.00 35.74 -19.36
CA ILE A 172 -39.21 37.13 -18.85
C ILE A 172 -38.97 38.16 -19.96
#